data_AF-A0A2K8P1E8-F1
#
_entry.id   AF-A0A2K8P1E8-F1
#
_cell.length_a   1.000
_cell.length_b   1.000
_cell.length_c   1.000
_cell.angle_alpha   90.00
_cell.angle_beta   90.00
_cell.angle_gamma   90.00
#
_symmetry.space_group_name_H-M   'P 1'
#
loop_
_entity.id
_entity.type
_entity.pdbx_description
1 polymer ?
#
loop_
_entity_poly.entity_id
_entity_poly.type
_entity_poly.pdbx_seq_one_letter_code
_entity_poly.pdbx_strand_id
1 'polypeptide(L)'
;MKTIKSKKVYSETIEIKKSKFICTTAQVNSKEELDQFLSDFSLNDARHNCYAYKIGTKVVFGGYNDDGEPKGTAGKPIFNVIEKNDLTNICILVTRYFGGVKLGAGPLARAYTSSAASIVKNAEFETIKEINNLSISFKINNIKEIETFLNKK
;
A
#
# COMPACT_ATOMS: atom_id res chain seq x y z
N MET A 1 -2.12 -12.68 -1.09
CA MET A 1 -2.06 -11.21 -1.02
C MET A 1 -3.16 -10.62 -0.16
N LYS A 2 -2.83 -9.54 0.55
CA LYS A 2 -3.76 -8.76 1.39
C LYS A 2 -3.72 -7.28 1.00
N THR A 3 -4.76 -6.55 1.35
CA THR A 3 -4.86 -5.09 1.13
C THR A 3 -5.45 -4.41 2.35
N ILE A 4 -5.30 -3.09 2.43
CA ILE A 4 -5.92 -2.29 3.48
C ILE A 4 -7.44 -2.40 3.35
N LYS A 5 -8.14 -2.53 4.48
CA LYS A 5 -9.61 -2.53 4.51
C LYS A 5 -10.18 -1.30 3.81
N SER A 6 -11.16 -1.53 2.93
CA SER A 6 -11.68 -0.48 2.04
C SER A 6 -12.19 0.75 2.80
N LYS A 7 -11.99 1.94 2.20
CA LYS A 7 -12.37 3.26 2.74
C LYS A 7 -11.75 3.63 4.09
N LYS A 8 -10.67 2.95 4.52
CA LYS A 8 -9.89 3.34 5.69
C LYS A 8 -8.54 3.92 5.28
N VAL A 9 -8.15 4.98 5.98
CA VAL A 9 -6.81 5.56 5.95
C VAL A 9 -6.22 5.40 7.34
N TYR A 10 -4.98 4.94 7.40
CA TYR A 10 -4.23 4.84 8.65
C TYR A 10 -3.09 5.85 8.62
N SER A 11 -2.78 6.44 9.77
CA SER A 11 -1.61 7.28 9.94
C SER A 11 -0.95 7.02 11.29
N GLU A 12 0.38 6.95 11.29
CA GLU A 12 1.19 6.76 12.49
C GLU A 12 2.42 7.66 12.45
N THR A 13 2.92 8.03 13.61
CA THR A 13 4.16 8.80 13.72
C THR A 13 5.17 8.06 14.58
N ILE A 14 6.41 8.00 14.11
CA ILE A 14 7.56 7.60 14.92
C ILE A 14 8.61 8.71 14.95
N GLU A 15 9.36 8.78 16.05
CA GLU A 15 10.48 9.72 16.19
C GLU A 15 11.79 8.94 16.35
N ILE A 16 12.78 9.27 15.52
CA ILE A 16 14.11 8.65 15.55
C ILE A 16 15.16 9.76 15.47
N LYS A 17 15.99 9.89 16.52
CA LYS A 17 17.03 10.92 16.63
C LYS A 17 16.49 12.32 16.31
N LYS A 18 15.39 12.71 16.96
CA LYS A 18 14.67 13.99 16.76
C LYS A 18 14.03 14.18 15.38
N SER A 19 14.23 13.25 14.43
CA SER A 19 13.54 13.29 13.14
C SER A 19 12.19 12.61 13.30
N LYS A 20 11.13 13.28 12.81
CA LYS A 20 9.76 12.78 12.85
C LYS A 20 9.43 12.13 11.51
N PHE A 21 8.89 10.92 11.55
CA PHE A 21 8.44 10.17 10.38
C PHE A 21 6.93 9.92 10.54
N ILE A 22 6.14 10.53 9.66
CA ILE A 22 4.68 10.41 9.62
C ILE A 22 4.36 9.46 8.49
N CYS A 23 3.93 8.26 8.84
CA CYS A 23 3.52 7.22 7.90
C CYS A 23 2.02 7.34 7.66
N THR A 24 1.58 7.33 6.41
CA THR A 24 0.17 7.27 6.02
C THR A 24 -0.01 6.16 5.00
N THR A 25 -1.06 5.35 5.13
CA THR A 25 -1.36 4.28 4.19
C THR A 25 -2.85 4.13 3.94
N ALA A 26 -3.18 3.79 2.70
CA ALA A 26 -4.53 3.49 2.26
C ALA A 26 -4.51 2.46 1.13
N GLN A 27 -5.69 1.89 0.86
CA GLN A 27 -5.91 1.11 -0.33
C GLN A 27 -5.86 2.00 -1.58
N VAL A 28 -5.15 1.57 -2.61
CA VAL A 28 -5.16 2.19 -3.95
C VAL A 28 -5.22 1.10 -5.01
N ASN A 29 -6.15 1.21 -5.94
CA ASN A 29 -6.45 0.16 -6.93
C ASN A 29 -6.09 0.56 -8.37
N SER A 30 -5.74 1.83 -8.58
CA SER A 30 -5.35 2.34 -9.89
C SER A 30 -4.29 3.44 -9.75
N LYS A 31 -3.75 3.87 -10.90
CA LYS A 31 -2.79 4.98 -10.94
C LYS A 31 -3.45 6.29 -10.54
N GLU A 32 -4.69 6.50 -10.93
CA GLU A 32 -5.50 7.66 -10.59
C GLU A 32 -5.77 7.72 -9.07
N GLU A 33 -6.12 6.58 -8.45
CA GLU A 33 -6.27 6.50 -6.98
C GLU A 33 -4.95 6.76 -6.25
N LEU A 34 -3.82 6.30 -6.79
CA LEU A 34 -2.50 6.60 -6.25
C LEU A 34 -2.20 8.11 -6.31
N ASP A 35 -2.43 8.74 -7.46
CA ASP A 35 -2.15 10.16 -7.66
C ASP A 35 -3.05 11.04 -6.78
N GLN A 36 -4.32 10.66 -6.62
CA GLN A 36 -5.24 11.30 -5.68
C GLN A 36 -4.77 11.14 -4.23
N PHE A 37 -4.38 9.93 -3.81
CA PHE A 37 -3.86 9.68 -2.47
C PHE A 37 -2.61 10.53 -2.18
N LEU A 38 -1.67 10.60 -3.11
CA LEU A 38 -0.47 11.41 -2.94
C LEU A 38 -0.79 12.91 -2.88
N SER A 39 -1.76 13.39 -3.67
CA SER A 39 -2.23 14.77 -3.61
C SER A 39 -2.87 15.11 -2.25
N ASP A 40 -3.65 14.20 -1.69
CA ASP A 40 -4.41 14.45 -0.46
C ASP A 40 -3.54 14.39 0.81
N PHE A 41 -2.51 13.53 0.81
CA PHE A 41 -1.75 13.21 2.03
C PHE A 41 -0.29 13.67 2.03
N SER A 42 0.26 14.13 0.89
CA SER A 42 1.59 14.75 0.90
C SER A 42 1.56 16.08 1.64
N LEU A 43 2.54 16.32 2.51
CA LEU A 43 2.62 17.55 3.27
C LEU A 43 3.59 18.52 2.58
N ASN A 44 3.08 19.67 2.15
CA ASN A 44 3.83 20.67 1.38
C ASN A 44 4.94 21.38 2.18
N ASP A 45 4.82 21.42 3.51
CA ASP A 45 5.80 22.00 4.43
C ASP A 45 6.91 21.01 4.81
N ALA A 46 6.75 19.73 4.46
CA ALA A 46 7.77 18.71 4.69
C ALA A 46 8.83 18.69 3.59
N ARG A 47 10.05 18.30 3.95
CA ARG A 47 11.17 18.21 2.99
C ARG A 47 11.10 16.99 2.08
N HIS A 48 10.55 15.89 2.60
CA HIS A 48 10.54 14.59 1.94
C HIS A 48 9.21 13.88 2.22
N ASN A 49 8.49 13.55 1.16
CA ASN A 49 7.27 12.76 1.06
C ASN A 49 7.57 11.48 0.27
N CYS A 50 8.36 10.59 0.88
CA CYS A 50 8.80 9.36 0.22
C CYS A 50 7.69 8.32 0.24
N TYR A 51 7.48 7.59 -0.84
CA TYR A 51 6.40 6.60 -0.88
C TYR A 51 6.80 5.33 -1.63
N ALA A 52 6.02 4.28 -1.42
CA ALA A 52 6.01 3.10 -2.26
C ALA A 52 4.59 2.57 -2.43
N TYR A 53 4.34 1.89 -3.54
CA TYR A 53 3.05 1.32 -3.86
C TYR A 53 3.17 0.02 -4.64
N LYS A 54 2.14 -0.81 -4.54
CA LYS A 54 1.95 -2.01 -5.34
C LYS A 54 0.48 -2.20 -5.61
N ILE A 55 0.13 -2.40 -6.87
CA ILE A 55 -1.24 -2.50 -7.36
C ILE A 55 -1.35 -3.71 -8.28
N GLY A 56 -2.45 -4.45 -8.13
CA GLY A 56 -2.81 -5.60 -8.94
C GLY A 56 -2.37 -6.95 -8.35
N THR A 57 -3.07 -8.00 -8.78
CA THR A 57 -2.79 -9.39 -8.39
C THR A 57 -2.30 -10.26 -9.54
N LYS A 58 -2.80 -10.03 -10.77
CA LYS A 58 -2.38 -10.72 -11.99
C LYS A 58 -1.34 -9.93 -12.77
N VAL A 59 -1.66 -8.67 -13.03
CA VAL A 59 -0.73 -7.70 -13.61
C VAL A 59 -0.32 -6.79 -12.47
N VAL A 60 0.87 -7.06 -11.93
CA VAL A 60 1.42 -6.30 -10.82
C VAL A 60 2.21 -5.15 -11.39
N PHE A 61 1.85 -3.93 -10.98
CA PHE A 61 2.71 -2.77 -11.17
C PHE A 61 2.95 -2.11 -9.82
N GLY A 62 4.18 -1.68 -9.62
CA GLY A 62 4.63 -1.12 -8.35
C GLY A 62 5.82 -0.20 -8.57
N GLY A 63 6.09 0.61 -7.57
CA GLY A 63 7.14 1.61 -7.65
C GLY A 63 7.38 2.26 -6.30
N TYR A 64 8.43 3.04 -6.25
CA TYR A 64 8.80 3.81 -5.08
C TYR A 64 9.48 5.12 -5.46
N ASN A 65 9.44 6.08 -4.56
CA ASN A 65 10.05 7.39 -4.71
C ASN A 65 10.76 7.77 -3.41
N ASP A 66 12.03 8.16 -3.51
CA ASP A 66 12.84 8.61 -2.37
C ASP A 66 12.65 10.12 -2.07
N ASP A 67 11.97 10.87 -2.94
CA ASP A 67 11.66 12.30 -2.80
C ASP A 67 12.84 13.16 -2.30
N GLY A 68 14.00 13.05 -2.97
CA GLY A 68 15.20 13.81 -2.61
C GLY A 68 16.04 13.25 -1.45
N GLU A 69 15.58 12.19 -0.78
CA GLU A 69 16.46 11.40 0.09
C GLU A 69 17.55 10.69 -0.74
N PRO A 70 18.68 10.28 -0.12
CA PRO A 70 19.69 9.49 -0.81
C PRO A 70 19.07 8.26 -1.48
N LYS A 71 19.45 8.01 -2.73
CA LYS A 71 18.86 6.98 -3.59
C LYS A 71 18.79 5.62 -2.88
N GLY A 72 17.60 5.04 -2.84
CA GLY A 72 17.31 3.73 -2.26
C GLY A 72 17.28 3.69 -0.73
N THR A 73 17.26 4.84 -0.05
CA THR A 73 17.23 4.89 1.43
C THR A 73 15.85 5.18 2.00
N ALA A 74 14.83 5.47 1.19
CA ALA A 74 13.48 5.76 1.67
C ALA A 74 12.41 4.90 0.98
N GLY A 75 12.12 5.19 -0.29
CA GLY A 75 11.11 4.50 -1.07
C GLY A 75 11.35 3.00 -1.20
N LYS A 76 12.61 2.59 -1.47
CA LYS A 76 12.96 1.17 -1.60
C LYS A 76 12.75 0.38 -0.29
N PRO A 77 13.21 0.87 0.88
CA PRO A 77 12.84 0.29 2.17
C PRO A 77 11.34 0.15 2.41
N ILE A 78 10.53 1.16 2.07
CA ILE A 78 9.06 1.09 2.19
C ILE A 78 8.51 -0.01 1.27
N PHE A 79 8.97 -0.08 0.02
CA PHE A 79 8.54 -1.10 -0.94
C PHE A 79 8.88 -2.52 -0.46
N ASN A 80 10.06 -2.72 0.15
CA ASN A 80 10.43 -4.01 0.71
C ASN A 80 9.50 -4.46 1.84
N VAL A 81 8.90 -3.53 2.60
CA VAL A 81 7.89 -3.86 3.62
C VAL A 81 6.59 -4.33 2.96
N ILE A 82 6.17 -3.69 1.88
CA ILE A 82 4.99 -4.12 1.08
C ILE A 82 5.21 -5.55 0.57
N GLU A 83 6.36 -5.82 -0.06
CA GLU A 83 6.71 -7.14 -0.60
C GLU A 83 6.78 -8.22 0.48
N LYS A 84 7.50 -7.95 1.58
CA LYS A 84 7.69 -8.93 2.66
C LYS A 84 6.37 -9.35 3.33
N ASN A 85 5.37 -8.47 3.34
CA ASN A 85 4.07 -8.73 3.95
C ASN A 85 3.01 -9.22 2.95
N ASP A 86 3.39 -9.54 1.71
CA ASP A 86 2.49 -9.99 0.64
C ASP A 86 1.29 -9.04 0.45
N LEU A 87 1.58 -7.73 0.48
CA LEU A 87 0.57 -6.68 0.34
C LEU A 87 0.41 -6.26 -1.12
N THR A 88 -0.80 -5.86 -1.50
CA THR A 88 -1.11 -5.27 -2.81
C THR A 88 -2.30 -4.32 -2.70
N ASN A 89 -2.58 -3.61 -3.79
CA ASN A 89 -3.52 -2.50 -3.87
C ASN A 89 -3.32 -1.51 -2.71
N ILE A 90 -2.09 -1.08 -2.50
CA ILE A 90 -1.69 -0.30 -1.32
C ILE A 90 -0.65 0.75 -1.69
N CYS A 91 -0.77 1.92 -1.06
CA CYS A 91 0.29 2.91 -1.02
C CYS A 91 0.70 3.16 0.43
N ILE A 92 2.00 3.26 0.68
CA ILE A 92 2.56 3.72 1.94
C ILE A 92 3.37 4.97 1.64
N LEU A 93 2.95 6.09 2.22
CA LEU A 93 3.62 7.38 2.19
C LEU A 93 4.29 7.61 3.55
N VAL A 94 5.53 8.06 3.55
CA VAL A 94 6.28 8.44 4.75
C VAL A 94 6.81 9.86 4.57
N THR A 95 6.21 10.79 5.29
CA THR A 95 6.64 12.17 5.35
C THR A 95 7.67 12.35 6.47
N ARG A 96 8.80 12.98 6.16
CA ARG A 96 9.89 13.16 7.12
C ARG A 96 10.16 14.64 7.42
N TYR A 97 10.19 14.98 8.71
CA TYR A 97 10.76 16.24 9.21
C TYR A 97 12.15 15.99 9.81
N PHE A 98 13.14 16.74 9.35
CA PHE A 98 14.52 16.60 9.80
C PHE A 98 14.73 17.16 11.21
N GLY A 99 15.28 16.33 12.11
CA GLY A 99 15.49 16.65 13.52
C GLY A 99 16.79 17.38 13.89
N GLY A 100 17.53 17.91 12.92
CA GLY A 100 18.83 18.54 13.15
C GLY A 100 20.03 17.58 13.20
N VAL A 101 19.80 16.26 13.29
CA VAL A 101 20.86 15.24 13.35
C VAL A 101 20.80 14.31 12.14
N LYS A 102 21.90 14.21 11.38
CA LYS A 102 22.00 13.29 10.24
C LYS A 102 22.00 11.84 10.73
N LEU A 103 21.16 11.01 10.11
CA LEU A 103 21.05 9.58 10.41
C LEU A 103 22.12 8.74 9.70
N GLY A 104 22.60 9.17 8.53
CA GLY A 104 23.39 8.34 7.63
C GLY A 104 22.51 7.32 6.87
N ALA A 105 23.00 6.80 5.74
CA ALA A 105 22.18 6.00 4.82
C ALA A 105 21.55 4.75 5.45
N GLY A 106 22.34 3.96 6.19
CA GLY A 106 21.85 2.73 6.84
C GLY A 106 20.79 2.98 7.92
N PRO A 107 21.04 3.87 8.92
CA PRO A 107 20.03 4.21 9.91
C PRO A 107 18.80 4.90 9.31
N LEU A 108 18.96 5.69 8.25
CA LEU A 108 17.83 6.29 7.53
C LEU A 108 16.94 5.23 6.88
N ALA A 109 17.54 4.29 6.14
CA ALA A 109 16.81 3.18 5.54
C ALA A 109 16.06 2.35 6.60
N ARG A 110 16.68 2.12 7.76
CA ARG A 110 16.01 1.46 8.88
C ARG A 110 14.86 2.28 9.44
N ALA A 111 14.98 3.60 9.53
CA ALA A 111 13.90 4.47 9.99
C ALA A 111 12.65 4.38 9.08
N TYR A 112 12.83 4.42 7.76
CA TYR A 112 11.73 4.23 6.80
C TYR A 112 11.12 2.83 6.88
N THR A 113 11.95 1.78 6.99
CA THR A 113 11.46 0.41 7.21
C THR A 113 10.63 0.31 8.49
N SER A 114 11.13 0.86 9.61
CA SER A 114 10.43 0.83 10.90
C SER A 114 9.11 1.59 10.84
N SER A 115 9.07 2.73 10.17
CA SER A 115 7.85 3.53 9.98
C SER A 115 6.78 2.72 9.22
N ALA A 116 7.16 2.16 8.07
CA ALA A 116 6.25 1.35 7.25
C ALA A 116 5.83 0.04 7.96
N ALA A 117 6.74 -0.61 8.69
CA ALA A 117 6.43 -1.82 9.43
C ALA A 117 5.49 -1.56 10.62
N SER A 118 5.61 -0.41 11.29
CA SER A 118 4.71 -0.02 12.38
C SER A 118 3.27 0.10 11.89
N ILE A 119 3.05 0.85 10.81
CA ILE A 119 1.69 1.07 10.31
C ILE A 119 1.07 -0.23 9.77
N VAL A 120 1.87 -1.10 9.12
CA VAL A 120 1.41 -2.41 8.65
C VAL A 120 1.06 -3.35 9.81
N LYS A 121 1.68 -3.18 10.98
CA LYS A 121 1.34 -3.99 12.16
C LYS A 121 -0.03 -3.59 12.74
N ASN A 122 -0.38 -2.31 12.66
CA ASN A 122 -1.53 -1.74 13.37
C ASN A 122 -2.75 -1.48 12.47
N ALA A 123 -2.58 -1.47 11.15
CA ALA A 123 -3.68 -1.34 10.20
C ALA A 123 -4.48 -2.66 10.07
N GLU A 124 -5.77 -2.55 9.77
CA GLU A 124 -6.61 -3.71 9.43
C GLU A 124 -6.49 -4.06 7.94
N PHE A 125 -6.30 -5.35 7.67
CA PHE A 125 -6.16 -5.89 6.32
C PHE A 125 -7.28 -6.86 5.98
N GLU A 126 -7.62 -6.92 4.69
CA GLU A 126 -8.55 -7.88 4.11
C GLU A 126 -7.83 -8.71 3.03
N THR A 127 -8.22 -9.97 2.89
CA THR A 127 -7.69 -10.86 1.86
C THR A 127 -8.38 -10.57 0.53
N ILE A 128 -7.59 -10.35 -0.52
CA ILE A 128 -8.14 -10.24 -1.87
C ILE A 128 -8.54 -11.62 -2.36
N LYS A 129 -9.81 -11.76 -2.74
CA LYS A 129 -10.33 -12.95 -3.42
C LYS A 129 -10.48 -12.64 -4.90
N GLU A 130 -9.90 -13.49 -5.72
CA GLU A 130 -10.13 -13.45 -7.15
C GLU A 130 -11.53 -13.99 -7.44
N ILE A 131 -12.31 -13.24 -8.22
CA ILE A 131 -13.64 -13.64 -8.68
C ILE A 131 -13.55 -13.83 -10.19
N ASN A 132 -13.92 -15.02 -10.65
CA ASN A 132 -14.07 -15.31 -12.07
C ASN A 132 -15.53 -15.12 -12.46
N ASN A 133 -15.78 -14.11 -13.30
CA ASN A 133 -17.10 -13.92 -13.87
C ASN A 133 -17.29 -14.90 -15.02
N LEU A 134 -18.19 -15.87 -14.85
CA LEU A 134 -18.58 -16.81 -15.89
C LEU A 134 -19.93 -16.39 -16.45
N SER A 135 -20.03 -16.30 -17.78
CA SER A 135 -21.30 -16.17 -18.47
C SER A 135 -21.61 -17.49 -19.16
N ILE A 136 -22.82 -18.01 -18.95
CA ILE A 136 -23.31 -19.23 -19.59
C ILE A 136 -24.59 -18.91 -20.36
N SER A 137 -24.70 -19.51 -21.55
CA SER A 137 -25.89 -19.41 -22.39
C SER A 137 -26.51 -20.79 -22.51
N PHE A 138 -27.81 -20.90 -22.23
CA PHE A 138 -28.56 -22.15 -22.32
C PHE A 138 -29.98 -21.88 -22.81
N LYS A 139 -30.65 -22.91 -23.32
CA LYS A 139 -32.05 -22.80 -23.76
C LYS A 139 -32.93 -22.59 -22.54
N ILE A 140 -33.99 -21.77 -22.65
CA ILE A 140 -34.89 -21.46 -21.54
C ILE A 140 -35.47 -22.72 -20.85
N ASN A 141 -35.67 -23.80 -21.61
CA ASN A 141 -36.18 -25.07 -21.11
C ASN A 141 -35.21 -25.78 -20.14
N ASN A 142 -33.93 -25.43 -20.14
CA ASN A 142 -32.91 -26.00 -19.25
C ASN A 142 -32.75 -25.22 -17.93
N ILE A 143 -33.58 -24.21 -17.64
CA ILE A 143 -33.39 -23.33 -16.46
C ILE A 143 -33.34 -24.09 -15.13
N LYS A 144 -34.25 -25.04 -14.91
CA LYS A 144 -34.30 -25.85 -13.68
C LYS A 144 -33.06 -26.72 -13.49
N GLU A 145 -32.52 -27.24 -14.58
CA GLU A 145 -31.34 -28.10 -14.57
C GLU A 145 -30.09 -27.28 -14.23
N ILE A 146 -29.97 -26.08 -14.82
CA ILE A 146 -28.88 -25.13 -14.53
C ILE A 146 -28.96 -24.62 -13.08
N GLU A 147 -30.13 -24.23 -12.59
CA GLU A 147 -30.30 -23.81 -11.19
C GLU A 147 -29.92 -24.94 -10.22
N THR A 148 -30.30 -26.17 -10.52
CA THR A 148 -29.93 -27.34 -9.70
C THR A 148 -28.42 -27.56 -9.70
N PHE A 149 -27.77 -27.42 -10.87
CA PHE A 149 -26.33 -27.54 -10.99
C PHE A 149 -25.59 -26.45 -10.19
N LEU A 150 -26.03 -25.19 -10.30
CA LEU A 150 -25.40 -24.06 -9.60
C LEU A 150 -25.59 -24.10 -8.08
N ASN A 151 -26.68 -24.70 -7.59
CA ASN A 151 -26.99 -24.78 -6.16
C ASN A 151 -26.44 -26.02 -5.45
N LYS A 152 -25.82 -26.97 -6.18
CA LYS A 152 -25.10 -28.08 -5.55
C LYS A 152 -23.87 -27.53 -4.82
N LYS A 153 -23.93 -27.57 -3.49
CA LYS A 153 -22.79 -27.28 -2.59
C LYS A 153 -21.69 -28.30 -2.74
#